data_AF-A0A3D6DQM7-F1
#
_entry.id   AF-A0A3D6DQM7-F1
#
_cell.length_a   1.000
_cell.length_b   1.000
_cell.length_c   1.000
_cell.angle_alpha   90.00
_cell.angle_beta   90.00
_cell.angle_gamma   90.00
#
_symmetry.space_group_name_H-M   'P 1'
#
loop_
_entity.id
_entity.type
_entity.pdbx_description
1 polymer ?
#
loop_
_entity_poly.entity_id
_entity_poly.type
_entity_poly.pdbx_seq_one_letter_code
_entity_poly.pdbx_strand_id
1 'polypeptide(L)'
;MLSLFQRKRVPPTAGTPPTSAIETPKGLTRPESAASLLATPRRQKLLEHIWQRTSLSRRQFATLYLAPLERYAELVQQFPASENHHHAYPGGMLDHGLEIVAYALKLRQSYLLPAGVTPEAQAAQAEAWTAGTAYAALLHDIGK
;
A
#
# COMPACT_ATOMS: atom_id res chain seq x y z
N MET A 1 24.77 0.56 -19.95
CA MET A 1 23.46 0.09 -19.45
C MET A 1 23.71 -0.81 -18.24
N LEU A 2 23.38 -0.33 -17.03
CA LEU A 2 23.61 -1.04 -15.78
C LEU A 2 22.52 -2.12 -15.60
N SER A 3 22.83 -3.37 -15.93
CA SER A 3 22.02 -4.53 -15.55
C SER A 3 22.53 -5.05 -14.22
N LEU A 4 21.98 -4.54 -13.11
CA LEU A 4 22.50 -4.86 -11.76
C LEU A 4 21.69 -5.91 -10.98
N PHE A 5 20.60 -6.46 -11.51
CA PHE A 5 19.89 -7.54 -10.81
C PHE A 5 19.28 -8.57 -11.77
N GLN A 6 20.09 -9.54 -12.20
CA GLN A 6 19.56 -10.79 -12.76
C GLN A 6 19.26 -11.76 -11.61
N ARG A 7 17.98 -11.98 -11.34
CA ARG A 7 17.52 -12.99 -10.38
C ARG A 7 17.80 -14.38 -10.96
N LYS A 8 18.82 -15.07 -10.44
CA LYS A 8 19.19 -16.43 -10.88
C LYS A 8 18.05 -17.39 -10.49
N ARG A 9 17.30 -17.92 -11.47
CA ARG A 9 16.32 -18.99 -11.23
C ARG A 9 17.07 -20.30 -10.97
N VAL A 10 16.87 -20.87 -9.79
CA VAL A 10 17.32 -22.23 -9.44
C VAL A 10 16.16 -23.21 -9.74
N PRO A 11 16.40 -24.37 -10.37
CA PRO A 11 15.35 -25.37 -10.62
C PRO A 11 14.90 -26.03 -9.31
N PRO A 12 13.67 -26.56 -9.23
CA PRO A 12 13.18 -27.17 -8.00
C PRO A 12 13.82 -28.54 -7.79
N THR A 13 14.62 -28.67 -6.73
CA THR A 13 15.08 -29.97 -6.23
C THR A 13 13.92 -30.62 -5.47
N ALA A 14 13.49 -31.79 -5.93
CA ALA A 14 12.49 -32.60 -5.26
C ALA A 14 13.00 -33.10 -3.91
N GLY A 15 12.17 -32.92 -2.87
CA GLY A 15 12.38 -33.47 -1.52
C GLY A 15 12.61 -32.40 -0.46
N THR A 16 11.54 -31.93 0.20
CA THR A 16 11.65 -31.17 1.45
C THR A 16 10.89 -31.91 2.56
N PRO A 17 11.51 -32.30 3.68
CA PRO A 17 10.80 -32.70 4.90
C PRO A 17 10.07 -31.48 5.51
N PRO A 18 9.09 -31.67 6.42
CA PRO A 18 8.29 -30.56 6.93
C PRO A 18 9.18 -29.50 7.60
N THR A 19 9.02 -28.24 7.16
CA THR A 19 9.71 -27.06 7.69
C THR A 19 9.45 -26.94 9.19
N SER A 20 10.39 -27.42 10.00
CA SER A 20 10.48 -27.03 11.40
C SER A 20 10.60 -25.51 11.47
N ALA A 21 9.75 -24.88 12.28
CA ALA A 21 9.82 -23.44 12.53
C ALA A 21 11.21 -23.13 13.10
N ILE A 22 12.08 -22.54 12.28
CA ILE A 22 13.34 -21.97 12.76
C ILE A 22 12.95 -20.87 13.73
N GLU A 23 13.23 -21.05 15.02
CA GLU A 23 13.02 -20.02 16.03
C GLU A 23 13.84 -18.79 15.64
N THR A 24 13.15 -17.70 15.35
CA THR A 24 13.78 -16.43 14.99
C THR A 24 14.57 -15.92 16.20
N PRO A 25 15.84 -15.50 16.03
CA PRO A 25 16.60 -14.87 17.11
C PRO A 25 15.83 -13.69 17.71
N LYS A 26 15.93 -13.50 19.04
CA LYS A 26 15.27 -12.40 19.75
C LYS A 26 15.53 -11.06 19.03
N GLY A 27 14.45 -10.34 18.70
CA GLY A 27 14.51 -9.02 18.08
C GLY A 27 14.49 -9.00 16.55
N LEU A 28 14.53 -10.16 15.88
CA LEU A 28 14.37 -10.24 14.43
C LEU A 28 12.92 -10.60 14.06
N THR A 29 12.34 -9.86 13.12
CA THR A 29 11.03 -10.15 12.53
C THR A 29 11.21 -10.80 11.16
N ARG A 30 10.39 -11.82 10.88
CA ARG A 30 10.35 -12.45 9.56
C ARG A 30 9.48 -11.59 8.64
N PRO A 31 9.91 -11.26 7.41
CA PRO A 31 9.06 -10.57 6.45
C PRO A 31 7.79 -11.37 6.17
N GLU A 32 6.67 -10.66 6.14
CA GLU A 32 5.34 -11.20 5.83
C GLU A 32 4.92 -10.81 4.42
N SER A 33 3.99 -11.60 3.85
CA SER A 33 3.37 -11.28 2.57
C SER A 33 2.36 -10.15 2.70
N ALA A 34 2.12 -9.40 1.62
CA ALA A 34 1.05 -8.40 1.59
C ALA A 34 -0.30 -8.96 2.05
N ALA A 35 -0.62 -10.19 1.65
CA ALA A 35 -1.87 -10.84 2.02
C ALA A 35 -2.00 -11.02 3.54
N SER A 36 -0.93 -11.46 4.22
CA SER A 36 -0.92 -11.57 5.69
C SER A 36 -1.04 -10.19 6.34
N LEU A 37 -0.20 -9.25 5.90
CA LEU A 37 -0.14 -7.90 6.44
C LEU A 37 -1.48 -7.17 6.30
N LEU A 38 -2.20 -7.34 5.20
CA LEU A 38 -3.47 -6.65 4.95
C LEU A 38 -4.70 -7.40 5.49
N ALA A 39 -4.56 -8.63 6.01
CA ALA A 39 -5.70 -9.47 6.39
C ALA A 39 -6.50 -8.97 7.60
N THR A 40 -5.96 -8.05 8.40
CA THR A 40 -6.67 -7.59 9.61
C THR A 40 -8.00 -6.91 9.27
N PRO A 41 -9.05 -7.07 10.09
CA PRO A 41 -10.36 -6.45 9.82
C PRO A 41 -10.29 -4.92 9.63
N ARG A 42 -9.42 -4.24 10.39
CA ARG A 42 -9.20 -2.79 10.27
C ARG A 42 -8.63 -2.43 8.90
N ARG A 43 -7.58 -3.13 8.45
CA ARG A 43 -6.93 -2.87 7.16
C ARG A 43 -7.86 -3.19 5.99
N GLN A 44 -8.60 -4.29 6.05
CA GLN A 44 -9.62 -4.61 5.05
C GLN A 44 -10.72 -3.53 4.96
N LYS A 45 -11.18 -3.00 6.10
CA LYS A 45 -12.14 -1.88 6.10
C LYS A 45 -11.57 -0.62 5.46
N LEU A 46 -10.30 -0.31 5.69
CA LEU A 46 -9.63 0.82 5.04
C LEU A 46 -9.50 0.61 3.53
N LEU A 47 -9.10 -0.58 3.08
CA LEU A 47 -9.05 -0.92 1.65
C LEU A 47 -10.42 -0.77 0.97
N GLU A 48 -11.49 -1.18 1.65
CA GLU A 48 -12.85 -1.01 1.17
C GLU A 48 -13.25 0.46 1.09
N HIS A 49 -12.92 1.28 2.08
CA HIS A 49 -13.13 2.73 2.01
C HIS A 49 -12.36 3.39 0.88
N ILE A 50 -11.11 2.96 0.62
CA ILE A 50 -10.31 3.46 -0.52
C ILE A 50 -11.03 3.09 -1.81
N TRP A 51 -11.44 1.83 -1.98
CA TRP A 51 -12.16 1.39 -3.19
C TRP A 51 -13.45 2.17 -3.42
N GLN A 52 -14.29 2.33 -2.39
CA GLN A 52 -15.56 3.08 -2.50
C GLN A 52 -15.36 4.55 -2.90
N ARG A 53 -14.17 5.11 -2.68
CA ARG A 53 -13.81 6.48 -3.04
C ARG A 53 -13.09 6.59 -4.37
N THR A 54 -12.78 5.46 -4.99
CA THR A 54 -12.33 5.37 -6.39
C THR A 54 -13.52 4.99 -7.25
N SER A 55 -13.82 5.75 -8.31
CA SER A 55 -14.95 5.47 -9.20
C SER A 55 -14.64 4.33 -10.19
N LEU A 56 -13.97 3.28 -9.72
CA LEU A 56 -13.38 2.22 -10.52
C LEU A 56 -14.02 0.85 -10.29
N SER A 57 -14.05 0.04 -11.34
CA SER A 57 -14.36 -1.39 -11.21
C SER A 57 -13.37 -2.09 -10.27
N ARG A 58 -13.78 -3.20 -9.64
CA ARG A 58 -12.88 -4.02 -8.79
C ARG A 58 -11.60 -4.44 -9.55
N ARG A 59 -11.71 -4.73 -10.84
CA ARG A 59 -10.56 -5.08 -11.70
C ARG A 59 -9.59 -3.92 -11.85
N GLN A 60 -10.08 -2.71 -12.14
CA GLN A 60 -9.22 -1.53 -12.26
C GLN A 60 -8.62 -1.13 -10.91
N PHE A 61 -9.41 -1.20 -9.84
CA PHE A 61 -8.95 -0.95 -8.48
C PHE A 61 -7.82 -1.90 -8.08
N ALA A 62 -7.94 -3.19 -8.40
CA ALA A 62 -6.90 -4.17 -8.10
C ALA A 62 -5.55 -3.77 -8.71
N THR A 63 -5.54 -3.35 -9.97
CA THR A 63 -4.31 -2.94 -10.68
C THR A 63 -3.79 -1.58 -10.21
N LEU A 64 -4.67 -0.59 -10.09
CA LEU A 64 -4.28 0.81 -9.89
C LEU A 64 -4.11 1.19 -8.41
N TYR A 65 -4.75 0.50 -7.47
CA TYR A 65 -4.70 0.88 -6.06
C TYR A 65 -4.25 -0.27 -5.17
N LEU A 66 -4.85 -1.46 -5.29
CA LEU A 66 -4.49 -2.57 -4.41
C LEU A 66 -3.04 -3.02 -4.63
N ALA A 67 -2.61 -3.23 -5.88
CA ALA A 67 -1.23 -3.67 -6.15
C ALA A 67 -0.15 -2.69 -5.63
N PRO A 68 -0.28 -1.35 -5.78
CA PRO A 68 0.60 -0.41 -5.09
C PRO A 68 0.54 -0.49 -3.56
N LEU A 69 -0.64 -0.65 -2.97
CA LEU A 69 -0.81 -0.78 -1.52
C LEU A 69 -0.20 -2.06 -0.96
N GLU A 70 -0.30 -3.17 -1.70
CA GLU A 70 0.37 -4.45 -1.38
C GLU A 70 1.89 -4.29 -1.41
N ARG A 71 2.43 -3.64 -2.44
CA ARG A 71 3.88 -3.34 -2.50
C ARG A 71 4.34 -2.43 -1.36
N TYR A 72 3.53 -1.44 -1.00
CA TYR A 72 3.80 -0.57 0.14
C TYR A 72 3.80 -1.38 1.45
N ALA A 73 2.81 -2.24 1.66
CA ALA A 73 2.75 -3.13 2.83
C ALA A 73 3.99 -4.02 2.94
N GLU A 74 4.40 -4.64 1.83
CA GLU A 74 5.61 -5.46 1.78
C GLU A 74 6.90 -4.68 2.02
N LEU A 75 6.91 -3.39 1.69
CA LEU A 75 8.06 -2.53 1.95
C LEU A 75 8.15 -2.12 3.41
N VAL A 76 7.05 -1.66 4.00
CA VAL A 76 7.05 -1.09 5.37
C VAL A 76 6.91 -2.16 6.46
N GLN A 77 6.42 -3.36 6.11
CA GLN A 77 6.33 -4.51 7.01
C GLN A 77 5.75 -4.14 8.38
N GLN A 78 6.51 -4.37 9.44
CA GLN A 78 6.16 -4.12 10.83
C GLN A 78 6.78 -2.83 11.37
N PHE A 79 7.23 -1.90 10.52
CA PHE A 79 7.79 -0.64 11.01
C PHE A 79 6.74 0.22 11.73
N PRO A 80 7.12 0.87 12.85
CA PRO A 80 6.31 1.92 13.45
C PRO A 80 6.39 3.19 12.58
N ALA A 81 5.33 4.00 12.54
CA ALA A 81 5.36 5.26 11.79
C ALA A 81 6.06 6.41 12.55
N SER A 82 6.31 6.20 13.85
CA SER A 82 6.83 7.20 14.80
C SER A 82 7.38 6.52 16.05
N GLU A 83 8.20 7.21 16.83
CA GLU A 83 8.74 6.68 18.10
C GLU A 83 7.77 6.80 19.29
N ASN A 84 6.88 7.80 19.31
CA ASN A 84 6.05 8.11 20.50
C ASN A 84 4.67 8.74 20.19
N HIS A 85 4.03 8.36 19.08
CA HIS A 85 2.68 8.84 18.72
C HIS A 85 1.70 7.68 18.51
N HIS A 86 0.47 7.97 18.06
CA HIS A 86 -0.61 7.01 17.83
C HIS A 86 -0.30 5.87 16.85
N HIS A 87 0.84 5.91 16.15
CA HIS A 87 1.32 4.85 15.26
C HIS A 87 2.71 4.30 15.66
N ALA A 88 3.10 4.46 16.93
CA ALA A 88 4.34 3.94 17.50
C ALA A 88 4.21 2.47 17.95
N TYR A 89 3.81 1.60 17.03
CA TYR A 89 3.67 0.16 17.27
C TYR A 89 4.02 -0.66 16.01
N PRO A 90 4.29 -1.98 16.13
CA PRO A 90 4.57 -2.83 14.98
C PRO A 90 3.49 -2.78 13.91
N GLY A 91 3.86 -2.40 12.69
CA GLY A 91 2.94 -2.22 11.56
C GLY A 91 2.19 -0.88 11.56
N GLY A 92 2.56 0.04 12.45
CA GLY A 92 1.99 1.38 12.52
C GLY A 92 2.20 2.19 11.24
N MET A 93 3.30 1.98 10.52
CA MET A 93 3.57 2.66 9.23
C MET A 93 2.60 2.21 8.12
N LEU A 94 2.19 0.94 8.14
CA LEU A 94 1.16 0.43 7.22
C LEU A 94 -0.21 1.03 7.54
N ASP A 95 -0.59 1.02 8.82
CA ASP A 95 -1.87 1.56 9.28
C ASP A 95 -1.98 3.05 8.94
N HIS A 96 -0.94 3.83 9.28
CA HIS A 96 -0.85 5.27 8.98
C HIS A 96 -0.99 5.54 7.49
N GLY A 97 -0.23 4.83 6.65
CA GLY A 97 -0.29 4.99 5.19
C GLY A 97 -1.70 4.74 4.64
N LEU A 98 -2.36 3.65 5.05
CA LEU A 98 -3.72 3.34 4.61
C LEU A 98 -4.75 4.39 5.07
N GLU A 99 -4.61 4.91 6.29
CA GLU A 99 -5.47 5.94 6.83
C GLU A 99 -5.32 7.27 6.09
N ILE A 100 -4.08 7.70 5.84
CA ILE A 100 -3.79 8.93 5.12
C ILE A 100 -4.30 8.86 3.68
N VAL A 101 -4.14 7.72 2.98
CA VAL A 101 -4.75 7.52 1.65
C VAL A 101 -6.27 7.62 1.71
N ALA A 102 -6.92 6.92 2.65
CA ALA A 102 -8.37 6.95 2.79
C ALA A 102 -8.87 8.38 3.05
N TYR A 103 -8.21 9.13 3.93
CA TYR A 103 -8.58 10.52 4.24
C TYR A 103 -8.31 11.48 3.09
N ALA A 104 -7.18 11.36 2.41
CA ALA A 104 -6.87 12.17 1.24
C ALA A 104 -7.93 11.99 0.14
N LEU A 105 -8.35 10.74 -0.12
CA LEU A 105 -9.44 10.45 -1.06
C LEU A 105 -10.79 11.01 -0.61
N LYS A 106 -11.09 10.97 0.69
CA LYS A 106 -12.30 11.60 1.24
C LYS A 106 -12.33 13.10 0.96
N LEU A 107 -11.21 13.78 1.20
CA LEU A 107 -11.08 15.21 0.95
C LEU A 107 -11.18 15.52 -0.54
N ARG A 108 -10.50 14.74 -1.39
CA ARG A 108 -10.54 14.88 -2.85
C ARG A 108 -11.96 14.84 -3.42
N GLN A 109 -12.89 14.09 -2.83
CA GLN A 109 -14.28 14.03 -3.30
C GLN A 109 -14.99 15.39 -3.22
N SER A 110 -14.55 16.29 -2.35
CA SER A 110 -15.10 17.64 -2.21
C SER A 110 -14.51 18.65 -3.21
N TYR A 111 -13.57 18.24 -4.06
CA TYR A 111 -12.91 19.13 -5.03
C TYR A 111 -13.04 18.61 -6.46
N LEU A 112 -13.32 19.54 -7.38
CA LEU A 112 -13.19 19.32 -8.82
C LEU A 112 -11.78 19.72 -9.24
N LEU A 113 -10.98 18.74 -9.66
CA LEU A 113 -9.58 18.92 -10.03
C LEU A 113 -9.36 18.59 -11.52
N PRO A 114 -8.46 19.30 -12.21
CA PRO A 114 -7.70 20.46 -11.71
C PRO A 114 -8.59 21.70 -11.53
N ALA A 115 -8.24 22.56 -10.57
CA ALA A 115 -8.97 23.81 -10.37
C ALA A 115 -8.72 24.78 -11.54
N GLY A 116 -9.76 25.54 -11.91
CA GLY A 116 -9.65 26.62 -12.90
C GLY A 116 -9.67 26.19 -14.37
N VAL A 117 -9.87 24.90 -14.68
CA VAL A 117 -10.09 24.43 -16.07
C VAL A 117 -11.58 24.16 -16.32
N THR A 118 -11.96 23.96 -17.59
CA THR A 118 -13.36 23.68 -17.96
C THR A 118 -13.85 22.35 -17.38
N PRO A 119 -15.16 22.18 -17.14
CA PRO A 119 -15.71 20.93 -16.62
C PRO A 119 -15.36 19.69 -17.45
N GLU A 120 -15.28 19.81 -18.77
CA GLU A 120 -14.90 18.72 -19.68
C GLU A 120 -13.45 18.30 -19.46
N ALA A 121 -12.55 19.28 -19.29
CA ALA A 121 -11.15 19.04 -18.98
C ALA A 121 -10.95 18.45 -17.58
N GLN A 122 -11.78 18.85 -16.60
CA GLN A 122 -11.81 18.24 -15.27
C GLN A 122 -12.27 16.77 -15.35
N ALA A 123 -13.39 16.51 -16.03
CA ALA A 123 -13.92 15.16 -16.20
C ALA A 123 -12.91 14.23 -16.88
N ALA A 124 -12.23 14.71 -17.94
CA ALA A 124 -11.21 13.94 -18.65
C ALA A 124 -10.00 13.55 -17.79
N GLN A 125 -9.70 14.31 -16.73
CA GLN A 125 -8.54 14.08 -15.86
C GLN A 125 -8.91 13.63 -14.44
N ALA A 126 -10.20 13.47 -14.14
CA ALA A 126 -10.69 13.26 -12.78
C ALA A 126 -10.02 12.06 -12.11
N GLU A 127 -9.85 10.95 -12.83
CA GLU A 127 -9.21 9.73 -12.34
C GLU A 127 -7.70 9.90 -12.12
N ALA A 128 -7.01 10.63 -13.01
CA ALA A 128 -5.59 10.91 -12.86
C ALA A 128 -5.30 11.74 -11.59
N TRP A 129 -6.14 12.74 -11.31
CA TRP A 129 -6.04 13.53 -10.08
C TRP A 129 -6.38 12.73 -8.82
N THR A 130 -7.35 11.82 -8.88
CA THR A 130 -7.65 10.88 -7.79
C THR A 130 -6.45 10.00 -7.48
N ALA A 131 -5.87 9.37 -8.51
CA ALA A 131 -4.72 8.47 -8.36
C ALA A 131 -3.48 9.22 -7.87
N GLY A 132 -3.19 10.40 -8.43
CA GLY A 132 -2.09 11.26 -7.99
C GLY A 132 -2.20 11.64 -6.52
N THR A 133 -3.41 12.00 -6.07
CA THR A 133 -3.68 12.31 -4.65
C THR A 133 -3.43 11.09 -3.76
N ALA A 134 -3.94 9.92 -4.14
CA ALA A 134 -3.75 8.69 -3.39
C ALA A 134 -2.27 8.28 -3.29
N TYR A 135 -1.51 8.38 -4.37
CA TYR A 135 -0.09 8.01 -4.37
C TYR A 135 0.77 9.01 -3.61
N ALA A 136 0.50 10.32 -3.74
CA ALA A 136 1.15 11.33 -2.92
C ALA A 136 0.91 11.08 -1.42
N ALA A 137 -0.34 10.77 -1.05
CA ALA A 137 -0.71 10.40 0.31
C ALA A 137 -0.01 9.12 0.79
N LEU A 138 0.07 8.09 -0.04
CA LEU A 138 0.72 6.81 0.32
C LEU A 138 2.22 6.99 0.57
N LEU A 139 2.88 7.82 -0.24
CA LEU A 139 4.33 7.95 -0.25
C LEU A 139 4.86 9.09 0.62
N HIS A 140 4.00 9.89 1.25
CA HIS A 140 4.40 11.12 1.95
C HIS A 140 5.46 10.91 3.04
N ASP A 141 5.42 9.75 3.72
CA ASP A 141 6.27 9.41 4.87
C ASP A 141 7.23 8.24 4.58
N ILE A 142 7.34 7.81 3.32
CA ILE A 142 8.09 6.59 2.97
C ILE A 142 9.62 6.73 3.14
N GLY A 143 10.12 7.97 3.20
CA GLY A 143 11.55 8.28 3.32
C GLY A 143 12.03 8.52 4.75
N LYS A 144 11.19 8.28 5.76
CA LYS A 144 11.59 8.27 7.18
C LYS A 144 12.48 7.08 7.48
#